data_AF-G2E5P1-F1
#
_entry.id   AF-G2E5P1-F1
#
_cell.length_a   1.000
_cell.length_b   1.000
_cell.length_c   1.000
_cell.angle_alpha   90.00
_cell.angle_beta   90.00
_cell.angle_gamma   90.00
#
_symmetry.space_group_name_H-M   'P 1'
#
loop_
_entity.id
_entity.type
_entity.pdbx_description
1 polymer ?
#
loop_
_entity_poly.entity_id
_entity_poly.type
_entity_poly.pdbx_seq_one_letter_code
_entity_poly.pdbx_strand_id
1 'polypeptide(L)'
;MWKMMVSRDALPELPPKAAQLLASFLSVADGSMSHPNDARRFYRFVRHCHARRVRLSDTTLEAILLRVGCVKAQAASLAEAYRHGRNVLNTR
;
A
#
# COMPACT_ATOMS: atom_id res chain seq x y z
N MET A 1 3.92 14.80 -11.56
CA MET A 1 4.70 13.54 -11.50
C MET A 1 5.32 13.46 -10.11
N TRP A 2 4.76 12.65 -9.22
CA TRP A 2 5.32 12.45 -7.89
C TRP A 2 6.32 11.30 -7.94
N LYS A 3 7.61 11.62 -7.83
CA LYS A 3 8.68 10.64 -7.61
C LYS A 3 9.26 10.89 -6.22
N MET A 4 8.48 10.62 -5.18
CA MET A 4 9.08 10.49 -3.86
C MET A 4 9.71 9.11 -3.79
N MET A 5 11.04 9.06 -3.68
CA MET A 5 11.75 7.85 -3.28
C MET A 5 11.36 7.55 -1.83
N VAL A 6 10.27 6.83 -1.63
CA VAL A 6 9.83 6.41 -0.30
C VAL A 6 10.79 5.31 0.15
N SER A 7 11.68 5.61 1.10
CA SER A 7 12.49 4.58 1.75
C SER A 7 11.60 3.69 2.62
N ARG A 8 11.96 2.42 2.76
CA ARG A 8 11.33 1.49 3.72
C ARG A 8 11.36 2.05 5.15
N ASP A 9 12.38 2.83 5.48
CA ASP A 9 12.59 3.36 6.83
C ASP A 9 11.56 4.46 7.16
N ALA A 10 10.87 5.00 6.14
CA ALA A 10 9.73 5.88 6.32
C ALA A 10 8.46 5.13 6.74
N LEU A 11 8.47 3.80 6.83
CA LEU A 11 7.33 2.94 7.13
C LEU A 11 7.58 2.03 8.36
N PRO A 12 7.94 2.58 9.53
CA PRO A 12 8.33 1.80 10.70
C PRO A 12 7.21 0.91 11.26
N GLU A 13 5.95 1.21 10.94
CA GLU A 13 4.78 0.45 11.37
C GLU A 13 4.63 -0.87 10.61
N LEU A 14 5.33 -1.02 9.49
CA LEU A 14 5.24 -2.19 8.61
C LEU A 14 6.42 -3.14 8.83
N PRO A 15 6.18 -4.47 8.81
CA PRO A 15 7.26 -5.44 8.75
C PRO A 15 8.18 -5.17 7.54
N PRO A 16 9.48 -5.48 7.62
CA PRO A 16 10.46 -5.04 6.62
C PRO A 16 10.08 -5.38 5.17
N LYS A 17 9.50 -6.57 4.94
CA LYS A 17 9.08 -6.98 3.60
C LYS A 17 7.81 -6.28 3.12
N ALA A 18 6.86 -6.02 4.02
CA ALA A 18 5.66 -5.24 3.71
C ALA A 18 6.03 -3.79 3.39
N ALA A 19 6.90 -3.18 4.20
CA ALA A 19 7.46 -1.85 3.95
C ALA A 19 8.14 -1.77 2.59
N GLN A 20 9.01 -2.74 2.25
CA GLN A 20 9.68 -2.80 0.96
C GLN A 20 8.69 -2.86 -0.22
N LEU A 21 7.64 -3.68 -0.12
CA LEU A 21 6.65 -3.82 -1.19
C LEU A 21 5.84 -2.53 -1.39
N LEU A 22 5.42 -1.89 -0.29
CA LEU A 22 4.69 -0.62 -0.35
C LEU A 22 5.58 0.49 -0.89
N ALA A 23 6.80 0.64 -0.38
CA ALA A 23 7.80 1.58 -0.86
C ALA A 23 8.09 1.39 -2.37
N SER A 24 8.24 0.14 -2.81
CA SER A 24 8.44 -0.19 -4.22
C SER A 24 7.24 0.19 -5.09
N PHE A 25 6.01 0.12 -4.58
CA PHE A 25 4.82 0.61 -5.28
C PHE A 25 4.81 2.13 -5.34
N LEU A 26 5.04 2.81 -4.21
CA LEU A 26 5.02 4.27 -4.11
C LEU A 26 6.14 4.96 -4.91
N SER A 27 7.28 4.28 -5.11
CA SER A 27 8.40 4.82 -5.87
C SER A 27 8.19 4.83 -7.38
N VAL A 28 7.21 4.06 -7.89
CA VAL A 28 6.99 3.86 -9.33
C VAL A 28 5.59 4.24 -9.79
N ALA A 29 4.59 4.08 -8.92
CA ALA A 29 3.22 4.48 -9.20
C ALA A 29 3.09 6.00 -9.00
N ASP A 30 2.29 6.63 -9.84
CA ASP A 30 1.92 8.06 -9.73
C ASP A 30 0.93 8.35 -8.58
N GLY A 31 0.87 7.48 -7.58
CA GLY A 31 -0.15 7.48 -6.54
C GLY A 31 -1.50 6.91 -6.99
N SER A 32 -1.60 6.37 -8.21
CA SER A 32 -2.80 5.69 -8.70
C SER A 32 -2.54 4.20 -9.00
N MET A 33 -3.64 3.46 -9.23
CA MET A 33 -3.59 2.08 -9.74
C MET A 33 -4.03 2.00 -11.21
N SER A 34 -3.94 3.10 -11.95
CA SER A 34 -4.45 3.20 -13.32
C SER A 34 -3.71 2.28 -14.29
N HIS A 35 -2.42 2.03 -14.04
CA HIS A 35 -1.62 1.12 -14.85
C HIS A 35 -1.64 -0.31 -14.28
N PRO A 36 -1.83 -1.36 -15.11
CA PRO A 36 -1.90 -2.76 -14.66
C PRO A 36 -0.69 -3.22 -13.83
N ASN A 37 0.51 -2.72 -14.14
CA ASN A 37 1.72 -3.03 -13.38
C ASN A 37 1.71 -2.45 -11.96
N ASP A 38 1.10 -1.29 -11.77
CA ASP A 38 1.02 -0.63 -10.46
C ASP A 38 -0.02 -1.31 -9.59
N ALA A 39 -1.17 -1.64 -10.17
CA ALA A 39 -2.15 -2.52 -9.52
C ALA A 39 -1.50 -3.85 -9.10
N ARG A 40 -0.72 -4.49 -9.98
CA ARG A 40 -0.01 -5.74 -9.66
C ARG A 40 0.97 -5.59 -8.50
N ARG A 41 1.71 -4.47 -8.44
CA ARG A 41 2.64 -4.17 -7.33
C ARG A 41 1.89 -3.95 -6.03
N PHE A 42 0.82 -3.16 -6.05
CA PHE A 42 -0.02 -2.93 -4.87
C PHE A 42 -0.64 -4.23 -4.36
N TYR A 43 -1.21 -5.06 -5.23
CA TYR A 43 -1.77 -6.35 -4.81
C TYR A 43 -0.72 -7.38 -4.38
N ARG A 44 0.57 -7.21 -4.71
CA ARG A 44 1.65 -8.00 -4.08
C ARG A 44 1.82 -7.62 -2.61
N PHE A 45 1.75 -6.32 -2.29
CA PHE A 45 1.73 -5.85 -0.90
C PHE A 45 0.50 -6.39 -0.14
N VAL A 46 -0.71 -6.26 -0.70
CA VAL A 46 -1.95 -6.76 -0.08
C VAL A 46 -1.86 -8.25 0.23
N ARG A 47 -1.46 -9.07 -0.76
CA ARG A 47 -1.31 -10.53 -0.58
C ARG A 47 -0.27 -10.88 0.46
N HIS A 48 0.85 -10.15 0.51
CA HIS A 48 1.87 -10.37 1.53
C HIS A 48 1.34 -10.08 2.93
N CYS A 49 0.65 -8.95 3.11
CA CYS A 49 0.02 -8.59 4.38
C CYS A 49 -0.99 -9.63 4.84
N HIS A 50 -1.81 -10.15 3.92
CA HIS A 50 -2.75 -11.23 4.22
C HIS A 50 -2.05 -12.53 4.61
N ALA A 51 -1.14 -13.03 3.77
CA ALA A 51 -0.44 -14.30 4.00
C ALA A 51 0.40 -14.31 5.30
N ARG A 52 0.91 -13.14 5.71
CA ARG A 52 1.70 -12.98 6.94
C ARG A 52 0.88 -12.46 8.13
N ARG A 53 -0.44 -12.34 7.99
CA ARG A 53 -1.36 -11.82 9.03
C ARG A 53 -0.88 -10.50 9.63
N VAL A 54 -0.37 -9.61 8.79
CA VAL A 54 0.10 -8.28 9.20
C VAL A 54 -1.09 -7.51 9.78
N ARG A 55 -0.94 -7.05 11.03
CA ARG A 55 -1.94 -6.24 11.74
C ARG A 55 -1.90 -4.80 11.22
N LEU A 56 -2.49 -4.61 10.04
CA LEU A 56 -2.62 -3.31 9.40
C LEU A 56 -4.08 -3.11 8.97
N SER A 57 -4.73 -2.09 9.53
CA SER A 57 -6.04 -1.62 9.09
C SER A 57 -5.91 -0.68 7.89
N ASP A 58 -7.02 -0.49 7.18
CA ASP A 58 -7.14 0.51 6.12
C ASP A 58 -6.95 1.93 6.64
N THR A 59 -7.51 2.28 7.81
CA THR A 59 -7.28 3.59 8.43
C THR A 59 -5.80 3.85 8.75
N THR A 60 -5.08 2.85 9.27
CA THR A 60 -3.64 2.98 9.53
C THR A 60 -2.86 3.10 8.22
N LEU A 61 -3.23 2.33 7.19
CA LEU A 61 -2.60 2.45 5.88
C LEU A 61 -2.84 3.84 5.26
N GLU A 62 -4.05 4.38 5.35
CA GLU A 62 -4.36 5.75 4.89
C GLU A 62 -3.47 6.79 5.60
N ALA A 63 -3.35 6.71 6.92
CA ALA A 63 -2.49 7.61 7.69
C ALA A 63 -1.01 7.51 7.28
N ILE A 64 -0.51 6.29 7.03
CA ILE A 64 0.83 6.06 6.50
C ILE A 64 0.99 6.71 5.12
N LEU A 65 0.03 6.52 4.21
CA LEU A 65 0.04 7.08 2.85
C LEU A 65 0.04 8.61 2.88
N LEU A 66 -0.77 9.22 3.74
CA LEU A 66 -0.78 10.67 3.96
C LEU A 66 0.57 11.17 4.49
N ARG A 67 1.16 10.46 5.46
CA ARG A 67 2.45 10.83 6.06
C ARG A 67 3.60 10.80 5.07
N VAL A 68 3.56 9.88 4.10
CA VAL A 68 4.56 9.81 3.02
C VAL A 68 4.24 10.70 1.81
N GLY A 69 3.20 11.54 1.92
CA GLY A 69 2.91 12.61 0.96
C GLY A 69 1.85 12.30 -0.09
N CYS A 70 1.09 11.21 0.03
CA CYS A 70 -0.03 10.95 -0.90
C CYS A 70 -1.15 11.99 -0.74
N VAL A 71 -1.85 12.35 -1.83
CA VAL A 71 -3.07 13.18 -1.75
C VAL A 71 -4.11 12.39 -0.95
N LYS A 72 -4.90 13.08 -0.12
CA LYS A 72 -6.02 12.48 0.62
C LYS A 72 -6.92 11.56 -0.22
N ALA A 73 -7.33 11.99 -1.41
CA ALA A 73 -8.16 11.18 -2.30
C ALA A 73 -7.47 9.87 -2.74
N GLN A 74 -6.18 9.93 -3.05
CA GLN A 74 -5.38 8.76 -3.42
C GLN A 74 -5.16 7.84 -2.22
N ALA A 75 -4.81 8.40 -1.07
CA ALA A 75 -4.60 7.65 0.16
C ALA A 75 -5.86 6.87 0.57
N ALA A 76 -7.03 7.53 0.56
CA ALA A 76 -8.32 6.92 0.82
C ALA A 76 -8.65 5.80 -0.19
N SER A 77 -8.44 6.06 -1.48
CA SER A 77 -8.69 5.07 -2.54
C SER A 77 -7.82 3.81 -2.40
N LEU A 78 -6.54 3.99 -2.08
CA LEU A 78 -5.61 2.87 -1.85
C LEU A 78 -5.94 2.11 -0.56
N ALA A 79 -6.30 2.81 0.52
CA ALA A 79 -6.73 2.19 1.77
C ALA A 79 -8.00 1.34 1.59
N GLU A 80 -8.98 1.86 0.84
CA GLU A 80 -10.17 1.12 0.48
C GLU A 80 -9.84 -0.12 -0.38
N ALA A 81 -8.99 0.03 -1.39
CA ALA A 81 -8.56 -1.09 -2.22
C ALA A 81 -7.82 -2.18 -1.40
N TYR A 82 -7.04 -1.78 -0.40
CA TYR A 82 -6.41 -2.70 0.54
C TYR A 82 -7.44 -3.47 1.38
N ARG A 83 -8.44 -2.77 1.95
CA ARG A 83 -9.54 -3.41 2.70
C ARG A 83 -10.27 -4.44 1.84
N HIS A 84 -10.71 -4.02 0.66
CA HIS A 84 -11.41 -4.90 -0.29
C HIS A 84 -10.56 -6.11 -0.68
N GLY A 85 -9.29 -5.87 -1.03
CA GLY A 85 -8.37 -6.94 -1.39
C GLY A 85 -8.15 -7.96 -0.26
N ARG A 86 -8.08 -7.53 1.01
CA ARG A 86 -8.00 -8.46 2.14
C ARG A 86 -9.30 -9.24 2.35
N ASN A 87 -10.45 -8.60 2.18
CA ASN A 87 -11.75 -9.27 2.33
C ASN A 87 -11.92 -10.37 1.27
N VAL A 88 -11.57 -10.10 0.02
CA VAL A 88 -11.60 -11.09 -1.08
C VAL A 88 -10.68 -12.29 -0.81
N LEU A 89 -9.57 -12.10 -0.10
CA LEU A 89 -8.67 -13.19 0.26
C LEU A 89 -9.16 -14.00 1.48
N ASN A 90 -10.10 -13.48 2.27
CA ASN A 90 -10.72 -14.20 3.39
C ASN A 90 -11.91 -15.06 2.96
N THR A 91 -12.49 -14.81 1.78
CA THR A 91 -13.64 -15.58 1.27
C THR A 91 -13.23 -16.83 0.48
N ARG A 92 -11.94 -17.18 0.48
CA ARG A 92 -11.39 -18.42 -0.09
C ARG A 92 -10.97 -19.37 1.02
#